data_AF-A0A9W9KNJ4-F1
#
_entry.id   AF-A0A9W9KNJ4-F1
#
_cell.length_a   1.000
_cell.length_b   1.000
_cell.length_c   1.000
_cell.angle_alpha   90.00
_cell.angle_beta   90.00
_cell.angle_gamma   90.00
#
_symmetry.space_group_name_H-M   'P 1'
#
loop_
_entity.id
_entity.type
_entity.pdbx_description
1 polymer ?
#
loop_
_entity_poly.entity_id
_entity_poly.type
_entity_poly.pdbx_seq_one_letter_code
_entity_poly.pdbx_strand_id
1 'polypeptide(L)'
;MENVNVAELVERLGSDEDAVRKMAVFKLQSNIGDPSFADLFIAEGGLVRLRYLTLHASGNTLAYSLTSFARLLEVDKGWECVDAELVERVSTPPPQQ
;
A
#
# COMPACT_ATOMS: atom_id res chain seq x y z
N MET A 1 -19.59 -8.37 -6.82
CA MET A 1 -18.34 -7.71 -6.41
C MET A 1 -18.73 -6.72 -5.33
N GLU A 2 -18.19 -6.85 -4.12
CA GLU A 2 -18.32 -5.79 -3.12
C GLU A 2 -17.74 -4.51 -3.73
N ASN A 3 -18.54 -3.47 -3.88
CA ASN A 3 -18.04 -2.17 -4.30
C ASN A 3 -17.14 -1.65 -3.17
N VAL A 4 -15.83 -1.82 -3.32
CA VAL A 4 -14.85 -1.26 -2.39
C VAL A 4 -14.89 0.25 -2.55
N ASN A 5 -15.30 0.96 -1.51
CA ASN A 5 -15.23 2.42 -1.48
C ASN A 5 -13.75 2.84 -1.32
N VAL A 6 -13.19 3.43 -2.37
CA VAL A 6 -11.78 3.82 -2.42
C VAL A 6 -11.45 4.88 -1.37
N ALA A 7 -12.31 5.88 -1.19
CA ALA A 7 -12.10 6.95 -0.21
C ALA A 7 -12.07 6.39 1.22
N GLU A 8 -13.03 5.52 1.58
CA GLU A 8 -13.05 4.84 2.88
C GLU A 8 -11.79 3.96 3.06
N LEU A 9 -11.36 3.28 2.00
CA LEU A 9 -10.16 2.44 2.04
C LEU A 9 -8.92 3.29 2.34
N VAL A 10 -8.75 4.42 1.66
CA VAL A 10 -7.61 5.33 1.86
C VAL A 10 -7.62 5.94 3.27
N GLU A 11 -8.80 6.33 3.77
CA GLU A 11 -8.95 6.81 5.15
C GLU A 11 -8.47 5.74 6.15
N ARG A 12 -8.90 4.49 5.96
CA ARG A 12 -8.53 3.37 6.85
C ARG A 12 -7.06 2.99 6.78
N LEU A 13 -6.37 3.21 5.66
CA LEU A 13 -4.91 3.06 5.58
C LEU A 13 -4.17 4.04 6.50
N GLY A 14 -4.77 5.21 6.76
CA GLY A 14 -4.23 6.23 7.67
C GLY A 14 -4.67 6.09 9.13
N SER A 15 -5.43 5.05 9.49
CA SER A 15 -5.90 4.85 10.87
C SER A 15 -4.75 4.60 11.84
N ASP A 16 -4.87 5.08 13.08
CA ASP A 16 -3.94 4.78 14.16
C ASP A 16 -4.04 3.33 14.64
N GLU A 17 -5.18 2.67 14.41
CA GLU A 17 -5.43 1.29 14.80
C GLU A 17 -4.80 0.29 13.80
N ASP A 18 -3.88 -0.55 14.30
CA ASP A 18 -3.19 -1.52 13.45
C ASP A 18 -4.13 -2.54 12.80
N ALA A 19 -5.16 -2.99 13.53
CA ALA A 19 -6.16 -3.90 12.99
C ALA A 19 -6.92 -3.28 11.80
N VAL A 20 -7.22 -1.98 11.85
CA VAL A 20 -7.89 -1.24 10.79
C VAL A 20 -6.98 -1.12 9.56
N ARG A 21 -5.71 -0.73 9.76
CA ARG A 21 -4.72 -0.65 8.67
C ARG A 21 -4.49 -2.01 8.02
N LYS A 22 -4.27 -3.06 8.82
CA LYS A 22 -4.04 -4.42 8.33
C LYS A 22 -5.19 -4.89 7.44
N MET A 23 -6.44 -4.65 7.87
CA MET A 23 -7.61 -4.99 7.08
C MET A 23 -7.71 -4.17 5.79
N ALA A 24 -7.41 -2.87 5.86
CA ALA A 24 -7.42 -1.99 4.69
C ALA A 24 -6.39 -2.43 3.65
N VAL A 25 -5.14 -2.67 4.05
CA VAL A 25 -4.09 -3.14 3.13
C VAL A 25 -4.40 -4.55 2.60
N PHE A 26 -4.98 -5.43 3.43
CA PHE A 26 -5.41 -6.76 2.99
C PHE A 26 -6.47 -6.68 1.87
N LYS A 27 -7.42 -5.73 1.96
CA LYS A 27 -8.39 -5.48 0.89
C LYS A 27 -7.74 -4.81 -0.33
N LEU A 28 -6.83 -3.86 -0.09
CA LEU A 28 -6.11 -3.15 -1.15
C LEU A 28 -5.37 -4.12 -2.07
N GLN A 29 -4.60 -5.06 -1.50
CA GLN A 29 -3.76 -5.97 -2.28
C GLN A 29 -4.56 -6.78 -3.30
N SER A 30 -5.85 -7.04 -3.05
CA SER A 30 -6.72 -7.81 -3.95
C SER A 30 -7.25 -6.98 -5.12
N ASN A 31 -7.45 -5.67 -4.94
CA ASN A 31 -8.11 -4.78 -5.89
C ASN A 31 -7.15 -3.88 -6.69
N ILE A 32 -5.98 -3.57 -6.14
CA ILE A 32 -5.04 -2.57 -6.70
C ILE A 32 -4.42 -2.97 -8.05
N GLY A 33 -4.52 -4.24 -8.44
CA GLY A 33 -4.09 -4.71 -9.77
C GLY A 33 -5.06 -4.36 -10.90
N ASP A 34 -6.21 -3.76 -10.63
CA ASP A 34 -7.09 -3.19 -11.65
C ASP A 34 -6.64 -1.73 -11.94
N PRO A 35 -6.26 -1.38 -13.18
CA PRO A 35 -5.80 -0.03 -13.52
C PRO A 35 -6.80 1.08 -13.17
N SER A 36 -8.11 0.84 -13.33
CA SER A 36 -9.15 1.82 -13.04
C SER A 36 -9.27 2.04 -11.53
N PHE A 37 -9.16 0.97 -10.75
CA PHE A 37 -9.11 1.07 -9.29
C PHE A 37 -7.83 1.79 -8.84
N ALA A 38 -6.69 1.49 -9.46
CA ALA A 38 -5.41 2.14 -9.16
C ALA A 38 -5.45 3.66 -9.41
N ASP A 39 -6.05 4.10 -10.52
CA ASP A 39 -6.21 5.52 -10.83
C ASP A 39 -7.07 6.24 -9.77
N LEU A 40 -8.20 5.65 -9.37
CA LEU A 40 -9.04 6.19 -8.30
C LEU A 40 -8.29 6.21 -6.95
N PHE A 41 -7.56 5.14 -6.63
CA PHE A 41 -6.78 5.05 -5.40
C PHE A 41 -5.70 6.13 -5.32
N ILE A 42 -5.01 6.41 -6.43
CA ILE A 42 -4.01 7.48 -6.51
C ILE A 42 -4.67 8.85 -6.39
N ALA A 43 -5.79 9.07 -7.08
CA ALA A 43 -6.54 10.32 -7.03
C ALA A 43 -7.01 10.69 -5.61
N GLU A 44 -7.38 9.69 -4.80
CA GLU A 44 -7.76 9.87 -3.38
C GLU A 44 -6.53 10.05 -2.45
N GLY A 45 -5.31 10.08 -2.97
CA GLY A 45 -4.08 10.23 -2.17
C GLY A 45 -3.60 8.94 -1.50
N GLY A 46 -4.12 7.79 -1.93
CA GLY A 46 -3.76 6.47 -1.39
C GLY A 46 -2.29 6.11 -1.55
N LEU A 47 -1.62 6.60 -2.60
CA LEU A 47 -0.22 6.32 -2.87
C LEU A 47 0.71 6.79 -1.74
N VAL A 48 0.48 7.99 -1.20
CA VAL A 48 1.26 8.54 -0.08
C VAL A 48 1.09 7.69 1.17
N ARG A 49 -0.15 7.23 1.45
CA ARG A 49 -0.44 6.34 2.57
C ARG A 49 0.24 4.98 2.41
N LEU A 50 0.18 4.41 1.21
CA LEU A 50 0.81 3.13 0.92
C LEU A 50 2.34 3.21 1.05
N ARG A 51 2.97 4.26 0.52
CA ARG A 51 4.41 4.53 0.69
C ARG A 51 4.79 4.60 2.17
N TYR A 52 4.02 5.35 2.97
CA TYR A 52 4.24 5.46 4.41
C TYR A 52 4.21 4.08 5.10
N LEU A 53 3.23 3.24 4.77
CA LEU A 53 3.16 1.88 5.34
C LEU A 53 4.32 1.00 4.89
N THR A 54 4.74 1.08 3.63
CA THR A 54 5.91 0.37 3.14
C THR A 54 7.20 0.75 3.88
N LEU A 55 7.35 2.02 4.26
CA LEU A 55 8.53 2.49 4.99
C LEU A 55 8.49 2.14 6.49
N HIS A 56 7.34 2.33 7.14
CA HIS A 56 7.27 2.36 8.60
C HIS A 56 6.52 1.19 9.24
N ALA A 57 5.73 0.42 8.48
CA ALA A 57 5.02 -0.73 9.03
C ALA A 57 5.96 -1.94 9.22
N SER A 58 5.48 -2.91 9.98
CA SER A 58 6.14 -4.20 10.22
C SER A 58 5.14 -5.36 10.09
N GLY A 59 5.65 -6.60 10.11
CA GLY A 59 4.83 -7.81 10.07
C GLY A 59 3.87 -7.89 8.88
N ASN A 60 2.64 -8.33 9.13
CA ASN A 60 1.66 -8.58 8.07
C ASN A 60 1.22 -7.31 7.34
N THR A 61 1.12 -6.18 8.06
CA THR A 61 0.76 -4.89 7.45
C THR A 61 1.80 -4.48 6.42
N LEU A 62 3.09 -4.64 6.74
CA LEU A 62 4.17 -4.42 5.77
C LEU A 62 4.09 -5.39 4.59
N ALA A 63 3.92 -6.69 4.85
CA ALA A 63 3.85 -7.71 3.80
C ALA A 63 2.73 -7.41 2.79
N TYR A 64 1.53 -7.10 3.26
CA TYR A 64 0.43 -6.72 2.38
C TYR A 64 0.66 -5.38 1.69
N SER A 65 1.39 -4.44 2.31
CA SER A 65 1.70 -3.14 1.71
C SER A 65 2.66 -3.30 0.55
N LEU A 66 3.70 -4.13 0.73
CA LEU A 66 4.64 -4.49 -0.33
C LEU A 66 3.94 -5.23 -1.48
N THR A 67 3.07 -6.19 -1.19
CA THR A 67 2.26 -6.86 -2.23
C THR A 67 1.40 -5.86 -2.99
N SER A 68 0.72 -4.95 -2.28
CA SER A 68 -0.11 -3.92 -2.92
C SER A 68 0.73 -2.98 -3.80
N PHE A 69 1.90 -2.58 -3.31
CA PHE A 69 2.81 -1.70 -4.03
C PHE A 69 3.38 -2.38 -5.27
N ALA A 70 3.78 -3.66 -5.17
CA ALA A 70 4.26 -4.44 -6.32
C ALA A 70 3.19 -4.54 -7.42
N ARG A 71 1.93 -4.85 -7.06
CA ARG A 71 0.82 -4.91 -8.02
C ARG A 71 0.52 -3.55 -8.67
N LEU A 72 0.74 -2.46 -7.94
CA LEU A 72 0.59 -1.10 -8.48
C LEU A 72 1.67 -0.82 -9.55
N LEU A 73 2.92 -1.22 -9.30
CA LEU A 73 4.00 -1.09 -10.27
C LEU A 73 3.79 -2.00 -11.50
N GLU A 74 3.22 -3.20 -11.32
CA GLU A 74 2.87 -4.12 -12.42
C GLU A 74 1.88 -3.50 -13.44
N VAL A 75 1.02 -2.58 -12.99
CA VAL A 75 0.09 -1.83 -13.85
C VAL A 75 0.63 -0.47 -14.28
N ASP A 76 1.94 -0.25 -14.14
CA ASP A 76 2.67 0.96 -14.51
C ASP A 76 2.20 2.22 -13.77
N LYS A 77 1.91 2.09 -12.46
CA LYS A 77 1.47 3.17 -11.58
C LYS A 77 2.35 3.25 -10.34
N GLY A 78 2.49 4.43 -9.75
CA GLY A 78 3.16 4.61 -8.45
C GLY A 78 4.70 4.63 -8.49
N TRP A 79 5.30 4.56 -9.69
CA TRP A 79 6.75 4.67 -9.89
C TRP A 79 7.32 5.99 -9.35
N GLU A 80 6.53 7.06 -9.30
CA GLU A 80 6.91 8.35 -8.72
C GLU A 80 7.27 8.29 -7.23
N CYS A 81 6.85 7.22 -6.53
CA CYS A 81 7.16 6.99 -5.12
C CYS A 81 8.34 6.05 -4.89
N VAL A 82 8.96 5.53 -5.95
CA VAL A 82 10.14 4.67 -5.87
C VAL A 82 11.38 5.55 -5.82
N ASP A 83 11.84 5.84 -4.60
CA ASP A 83 13.06 6.58 -4.33
C ASP A 83 14.11 5.71 -3.62
N ALA A 84 15.29 6.29 -3.37
CA ALA A 84 16.40 5.60 -2.73
C ALA A 84 16.03 5.07 -1.32
N GLU A 85 15.20 5.81 -0.57
CA GLU A 85 14.75 5.41 0.76
C GLU A 85 13.89 4.14 0.68
N LEU A 86 12.93 4.10 -0.24
CA LEU A 86 12.08 2.94 -0.44
C LEU A 86 12.89 1.73 -0.94
N VAL A 87 13.81 1.95 -1.88
CA VAL A 87 14.71 0.90 -2.40
C VAL A 87 15.60 0.34 -1.30
N GLU A 88 16.21 1.18 -0.47
CA GLU A 88 17.03 0.77 0.67
C GLU A 88 16.20 -0.04 1.67
N ARG A 89 14.99 0.43 1.98
CA ARG A 89 14.08 -0.23 2.93
C ARG A 89 13.67 -1.64 2.52
N VAL A 90 13.47 -1.88 1.21
CA VAL A 90 13.08 -3.20 0.70
C VAL A 90 14.27 -4.11 0.42
N SER A 91 15.43 -3.52 0.10
CA SER A 91 16.67 -4.27 -0.17
C SER A 91 17.39 -4.69 1.10
N THR A 92 17.17 -3.97 2.20
CA THR A 92 17.80 -4.26 3.49
C THR A 92 16.93 -5.24 4.27
N PRO A 93 17.39 -6.48 4.53
CA PRO A 93 16.66 -7.40 5.38
C PRO A 93 16.58 -6.82 6.80
N PRO A 94 15.45 -7.04 7.53
CA PRO A 94 15.36 -6.58 8.91
C PRO A 94 16.51 -7.20 9.72
N PRO A 95 17.12 -6.45 10.65
CA PRO A 95 18.15 -7.01 11.53
C PRO A 95 17.56 -8.23 12.22
N GLN A 96 18.25 -9.37 12.10
CA GLN A 96 17.94 -10.58 12.84
C GLN A 96 18.16 -10.24 14.32
N GLN A 97 17.07 -10.04 15.07
CA GLN A 97 17.12 -9.97 16.53
C GLN A 97 17.38 -11.35 17.11
#